data_AF-A0A382WYA7-F1
#
_entry.id   AF-A0A382WYA7-F1
#
_cell.length_a   1.000
_cell.length_b   1.000
_cell.length_c   1.000
_cell.angle_alpha   90.00
_cell.angle_beta   90.00
_cell.angle_gamma   90.00
#
_symmetry.space_group_name_H-M   'P 1'
#
loop_
_entity.id
_entity.type
_entity.pdbx_description
1 polymer ?
#
loop_
_entity_poly.entity_id
_entity_poly.type
_entity_poly.pdbx_seq_one_letter_code
_entity_poly.pdbx_strand_id
1 'polypeptide(L)'
;MSFLDVICGAMGAFLIVMVILMPYYKKEAQDFLQSIGNLKQELAETTQRLEETETELVRAEKRIRETETELDRAEKRIRELEQELQKSQSQNSALQRSVDEVRKRRDTPLLVGLKWPSRLVDLDLYLVQPSGHAVGFACKKRGLTELVFDYRKGGEGAEVVISTKARPGRWKICVHLYKGVSETIQELKIRASDFSKDLSFISIRGEKTWKKIAELTVTETGVIQGFRSFENTSCQIPYICN
;
A
#
# COMPACT_ATOMS: atom_id res chain seq x y z
N MET A 1 33.52 125.93 24.84
CA MET A 1 33.42 124.59 25.46
C MET A 1 34.74 123.88 25.25
N SER A 2 35.33 123.34 26.32
CA SER A 2 36.68 122.77 26.28
C SER A 2 36.66 121.38 25.65
N PHE A 3 37.73 120.99 24.96
CA PHE A 3 37.92 119.64 24.41
C PHE A 3 37.75 118.54 25.49
N LEU A 4 38.04 118.88 26.75
CA LEU A 4 37.80 118.04 27.93
C LEU A 4 36.31 117.75 28.19
N ASP A 5 35.39 118.69 27.91
CA ASP A 5 33.95 118.46 28.10
C ASP A 5 33.39 117.51 27.03
N VAL A 6 33.91 117.58 25.81
CA VAL A 6 33.54 116.67 24.72
C VAL A 6 34.06 115.26 24.97
N ILE A 7 35.29 115.12 25.48
CA ILE A 7 35.85 113.82 25.88
C ILE A 7 35.08 113.23 27.06
N CYS A 8 34.74 114.05 28.06
CA CYS A 8 33.96 113.61 29.22
C CYS A 8 32.53 113.18 28.83
N GLY A 9 31.88 113.93 27.93
CA GLY A 9 30.57 113.57 27.37
C GLY A 9 30.60 112.30 26.51
N ALA A 10 31.65 112.12 25.68
CA ALA A 10 31.82 110.92 24.87
C ALA A 10 32.14 109.68 25.72
N MET A 11 32.96 109.81 26.76
CA MET A 11 33.22 108.74 27.73
C MET A 11 31.98 108.40 28.56
N GLY A 12 31.20 109.40 28.98
CA GLY A 12 29.93 109.19 29.67
C GLY A 12 28.91 108.46 28.80
N ALA A 13 28.77 108.86 27.53
CA ALA A 13 27.90 108.18 26.57
C ALA A 13 28.35 106.74 26.30
N PHE A 14 29.67 106.50 26.15
CA PHE A 14 30.23 105.16 26.00
C PHE A 14 29.96 104.28 27.22
N LEU A 15 30.14 104.81 28.43
CA LEU A 15 29.83 104.09 29.68
C LEU A 15 28.34 103.76 29.78
N ILE A 16 27.45 104.70 29.45
CA ILE A 16 26.00 104.47 29.46
C ILE A 16 25.61 103.39 28.44
N VAL A 17 26.11 103.47 27.21
CA VAL A 17 25.89 102.47 26.16
C VAL A 17 26.42 101.10 26.60
N MET A 18 27.60 101.05 27.23
CA MET A 18 28.18 99.80 27.74
C MET A 18 27.37 99.21 28.90
N VAL A 19 26.88 100.03 29.84
CA VAL A 19 26.01 99.58 30.94
C VAL A 19 24.66 99.07 30.43
N ILE A 20 24.12 99.67 29.36
CA ILE A 20 22.85 99.25 28.75
C ILE A 20 23.01 97.99 27.88
N LEU A 21 24.10 97.87 27.11
CA LEU A 21 24.31 96.76 26.17
C LEU A 21 24.96 95.53 26.80
N MET A 22 25.83 95.67 27.81
CA MET A 22 26.54 94.53 28.43
C MET A 22 25.59 93.45 29.00
N PRO A 23 24.45 93.78 29.63
CA PRO A 23 23.46 92.79 30.05
C PRO A 23 22.85 92.02 28.87
N TYR A 24 22.61 92.69 27.74
CA TYR A 24 22.08 92.09 26.52
C TYR A 24 23.06 91.09 25.91
N TYR A 25 24.34 91.48 25.77
CA TYR A 25 25.39 90.59 25.29
C TYR A 25 25.61 89.37 26.21
N LYS A 26 25.52 89.55 27.52
CA LYS A 26 25.59 88.43 28.48
C LYS A 26 24.44 87.46 28.31
N LYS A 27 23.22 87.97 28.13
CA LYS A 27 22.01 87.14 27.98
C LYS A 27 22.05 86.32 26.69
N GLU A 28 22.38 86.95 25.56
CA GLU A 28 22.54 86.24 24.28
C GLU A 28 23.63 85.16 24.37
N ALA A 29 24.79 85.47 24.97
CA ALA A 29 25.85 84.47 25.15
C ALA A 29 25.41 83.29 26.03
N GLN A 30 24.57 83.54 27.05
CA GLN A 30 24.02 82.50 27.92
C GLN A 30 22.99 81.62 27.18
N ASP A 31 22.09 82.23 26.40
CA ASP A 31 21.11 81.54 25.58
C ASP A 31 21.80 80.67 24.50
N PHE A 32 22.88 81.17 23.89
CA PHE A 32 23.70 80.39 22.95
C PHE A 32 24.39 79.20 23.62
N LEU A 33 24.98 79.37 24.81
CA LEU A 33 25.60 78.27 25.55
C LEU A 33 24.57 77.22 25.96
N GLN A 34 23.36 77.64 26.35
CA GLN A 34 22.26 76.74 26.69
C GLN A 34 21.76 75.97 25.46
N SER A 35 21.62 76.64 24.32
CA SER A 35 21.25 76.00 23.05
C SER A 35 22.29 74.96 22.60
N ILE A 36 23.59 75.29 22.70
CA ILE A 36 24.69 74.35 22.43
C ILE A 36 24.63 73.15 23.39
N GLY A 37 24.30 73.37 24.67
CA GLY A 37 24.09 72.29 25.64
C GLY A 37 22.95 71.35 25.25
N ASN A 38 21.79 71.91 24.90
CA ASN A 38 20.62 71.14 24.46
C ASN A 38 20.90 70.35 23.17
N LEU A 39 21.52 70.99 22.17
CA LEU A 39 21.92 70.34 20.92
C LEU A 39 22.90 69.18 21.15
N LYS A 40 23.86 69.35 22.07
CA LYS A 40 24.78 68.25 22.44
C LYS A 40 24.04 67.09 23.11
N GLN A 41 23.05 67.39 23.95
CA GLN A 41 22.25 66.35 24.58
C GLN A 41 21.38 65.61 23.56
N GLU A 42 20.70 66.32 22.66
CA GLU A 42 19.90 65.72 21.60
C GLU A 42 20.76 64.88 20.64
N LEU A 43 21.98 65.34 20.33
CA LEU A 43 22.95 64.57 19.55
C LEU A 43 23.37 63.27 20.28
N ALA A 44 23.56 63.32 21.60
CA ALA A 44 23.89 62.14 22.40
C ALA A 44 22.71 61.14 22.47
N GLU A 45 21.48 61.62 22.64
CA GLU A 45 20.28 60.78 22.68
C GLU A 45 19.99 60.13 21.32
N THR A 46 20.19 60.87 20.23
CA THR A 46 20.01 60.35 18.86
C THR A 46 21.10 59.34 18.48
N THR A 47 22.35 59.57 18.87
CA THR A 47 23.43 58.58 18.66
C THR A 47 23.19 57.31 19.47
N GLN A 48 22.75 57.42 20.73
CA GLN A 48 22.40 56.24 21.52
C GLN A 48 21.25 55.45 20.90
N ARG A 49 20.19 56.13 20.44
CA ARG A 49 19.07 55.47 19.73
C ARG A 49 19.52 54.79 18.45
N LEU A 50 20.44 55.40 17.70
CA LEU A 50 21.00 54.81 16.49
C LEU A 50 21.71 53.49 16.81
N GLU A 51 22.59 53.50 17.82
CA GLU A 51 23.30 52.29 18.26
C GLU A 51 22.32 51.19 18.72
N GLU A 52 21.28 51.54 19.48
CA GLU A 52 20.25 50.59 19.90
C GLU A 52 19.54 49.97 18.68
N THR A 53 19.11 50.78 17.71
CA THR A 53 18.45 50.27 16.49
C THR A 53 19.37 49.42 15.63
N GLU A 54 20.67 49.75 15.53
CA GLU A 54 21.65 48.93 14.82
C GLU A 54 21.81 47.56 15.49
N THR A 55 21.83 47.51 16.84
CA THR A 55 21.89 46.22 17.55
C THR A 55 20.63 45.38 17.36
N GLU A 56 19.45 46.00 17.32
CA GLU A 56 18.19 45.30 17.03
C GLU A 56 18.15 44.77 15.59
N LEU A 57 18.63 45.54 14.62
CA LEU A 57 18.71 45.13 13.23
C LEU A 57 19.60 43.89 13.07
N VAL A 58 20.79 43.89 13.68
CA VAL A 58 21.70 42.73 13.66
C VAL A 58 21.05 41.49 14.29
N ARG A 59 20.29 41.66 15.38
CA ARG A 59 19.55 40.54 15.99
C ARG A 59 18.42 40.03 15.10
N ALA A 60 17.69 40.92 14.44
CA ALA A 60 16.62 40.56 13.52
C ALA A 60 17.18 39.80 12.31
N GLU A 61 18.26 40.28 11.70
CA GLU A 61 18.95 39.59 10.60
C GLU A 61 19.44 38.21 10.99
N LYS A 62 19.98 38.05 12.21
CA LYS A 62 20.39 36.74 12.72
C LYS A 62 19.21 35.78 12.81
N ARG A 63 18.07 36.24 13.36
CA ARG A 63 16.85 35.43 13.46
C ARG A 63 16.30 35.03 12.09
N ILE A 64 16.34 35.93 11.11
CA ILE A 64 15.91 35.64 9.73
C ILE A 64 16.76 34.50 9.15
N ARG A 65 18.10 34.61 9.26
CA ARG A 65 19.00 33.55 8.79
C ARG A 65 18.75 32.21 9.48
N GLU A 66 18.51 32.21 10.78
CA GLU A 66 18.17 30.99 11.53
C GLU A 66 16.88 30.37 10.98
N THR A 67 15.81 31.16 10.82
CA THR A 67 14.53 30.67 10.27
C THR A 67 14.65 30.17 8.83
N GLU A 68 15.45 30.81 7.98
CA GLU A 68 15.71 30.36 6.61
C GLU A 68 16.41 28.99 6.61
N THR A 69 17.36 28.76 7.53
CA THR A 69 18.02 27.45 7.65
C THR A 69 17.08 26.36 8.17
N GLU A 70 16.15 26.69 9.06
CA GLU A 70 15.13 25.73 9.51
C GLU A 70 14.13 25.41 8.40
N LEU A 71 13.73 26.40 7.61
CA LEU A 71 12.85 26.20 6.47
C LEU A 71 13.48 25.27 5.42
N ASP A 72 14.75 25.49 5.05
CA ASP A 72 15.45 24.62 4.11
C ASP A 72 15.58 23.17 4.62
N ARG A 73 15.79 22.99 5.93
CA ARG A 73 15.79 21.65 6.56
C ARG A 73 14.41 20.99 6.52
N ALA A 74 13.36 21.75 6.82
CA ALA A 74 11.99 21.26 6.79
C ALA A 74 11.57 20.84 5.37
N GLU A 75 11.90 21.66 4.37
CA GLU A 75 11.64 21.35 2.96
C GLU A 75 12.38 20.08 2.50
N LYS A 76 13.66 19.92 2.87
CA LYS A 76 14.41 18.69 2.61
C LYS A 76 13.73 17.49 3.23
N ARG A 77 13.27 17.61 4.48
CA ARG A 77 12.60 16.52 5.19
C ARG A 77 11.27 16.14 4.55
N ILE A 78 10.50 17.12 4.07
CA ILE A 78 9.26 16.88 3.32
C ILE A 78 9.56 16.08 2.05
N ARG A 79 10.57 16.49 1.27
CA ARG A 79 10.95 15.76 0.04
C ARG A 79 11.40 14.33 0.32
N GLU A 80 12.16 14.10 1.39
CA GLU A 80 12.57 12.74 1.81
C GLU A 80 11.35 11.88 2.15
N LEU A 81 10.41 12.41 2.93
CA LEU A 81 9.20 11.70 3.34
C LEU A 81 8.27 11.41 2.15
N GLU A 82 8.15 12.34 1.19
CA GLU A 82 7.39 12.14 -0.04
C GLU A 82 7.98 10.99 -0.89
N GLN A 83 9.31 10.93 -1.01
CA GLN A 83 9.98 9.83 -1.70
C GLN A 83 9.78 8.48 -0.99
N GLU A 84 9.86 8.46 0.34
CA GLU A 84 9.62 7.25 1.13
C GLU A 84 8.17 6.78 1.03
N LEU A 85 7.21 7.72 1.06
CA LEU A 85 5.79 7.43 0.86
C LEU A 85 5.55 6.84 -0.53
N GLN A 86 6.11 7.43 -1.58
CA GLN A 86 5.98 6.92 -2.95
C GLN A 86 6.57 5.51 -3.08
N LYS A 87 7.74 5.26 -2.46
CA LYS A 87 8.36 3.93 -2.43
C LYS A 87 7.46 2.92 -1.71
N SER A 88 6.94 3.26 -0.54
CA SER A 88 6.02 2.42 0.23
C SER A 88 4.72 2.11 -0.54
N GLN A 89 4.12 3.11 -1.20
CA GLN A 89 2.95 2.93 -2.05
C GLN A 89 3.22 1.98 -3.22
N SER A 90 4.39 2.09 -3.85
CA SER A 90 4.78 1.17 -4.94
C SER A 90 4.94 -0.28 -4.46
N GLN A 91 5.54 -0.46 -3.27
CA GLN A 91 5.70 -1.77 -2.64
C GLN A 91 4.36 -2.39 -2.25
N ASN A 92 3.47 -1.61 -1.63
CA ASN A 92 2.11 -2.05 -1.31
C ASN A 92 1.33 -2.44 -2.56
N SER A 93 1.45 -1.66 -3.63
CA SER A 93 0.79 -1.98 -4.91
C SER A 93 1.31 -3.30 -5.50
N ALA A 94 2.62 -3.55 -5.43
CA ALA A 94 3.22 -4.79 -5.89
C ALA A 94 2.79 -5.99 -5.03
N LEU A 95 2.77 -5.82 -3.71
CA LEU A 95 2.31 -6.85 -2.77
C LEU A 95 0.83 -7.18 -2.97
N GLN A 96 -0.01 -6.16 -3.18
CA GLN A 96 -1.43 -6.34 -3.46
C GLN A 96 -1.64 -7.20 -4.72
N ARG A 97 -0.90 -6.92 -5.80
CA ARG A 97 -0.94 -7.75 -7.02
C ARG A 97 -0.50 -9.19 -6.75
N SER A 98 0.57 -9.39 -5.98
CA SER A 98 1.03 -10.72 -5.60
C SER A 98 -0.02 -11.48 -4.80
N VAL A 99 -0.70 -10.82 -3.86
CA VAL A 99 -1.78 -11.42 -3.07
C VAL A 99 -2.95 -11.79 -3.95
N ASP A 100 -3.36 -10.92 -4.87
CA ASP A 100 -4.45 -11.18 -5.79
C ASP A 100 -4.13 -12.32 -6.77
N GLU A 101 -2.88 -12.43 -7.22
CA GLU A 101 -2.43 -13.55 -8.04
C GLU A 101 -2.49 -14.87 -7.26
N VAL A 102 -2.02 -14.89 -6.01
CA VAL A 102 -2.13 -16.07 -5.12
C VAL A 102 -3.59 -16.42 -4.83
N ARG A 103 -4.47 -15.42 -4.67
CA ARG A 103 -5.91 -15.64 -4.49
C ARG A 103 -6.55 -16.28 -5.71
N LYS A 104 -6.25 -15.77 -6.91
CA LYS A 104 -6.72 -16.37 -8.18
C LYS A 104 -6.27 -17.82 -8.32
N ARG A 105 -5.04 -18.14 -7.89
CA ARG A 105 -4.54 -19.53 -7.88
C ARG A 105 -5.22 -20.37 -6.79
N ARG A 106 -5.59 -19.82 -5.63
CA ARG A 106 -6.35 -20.54 -4.58
C ARG A 106 -7.76 -20.96 -5.01
N ASP A 107 -8.34 -20.29 -6.00
CA ASP A 107 -9.66 -20.60 -6.53
C ASP A 107 -9.60 -21.55 -7.73
N THR A 108 -8.70 -22.53 -7.72
CA THR A 108 -8.58 -23.52 -8.80
C THR A 108 -9.84 -24.39 -8.89
N PRO A 109 -10.63 -24.29 -9.98
CA PRO A 109 -11.68 -25.24 -10.24
C PRO A 109 -11.05 -26.57 -10.67
N LEU A 110 -11.64 -27.68 -10.26
CA LEU A 110 -11.25 -29.01 -10.69
C LEU A 110 -12.45 -29.69 -11.33
N LEU A 111 -12.37 -29.94 -12.63
CA LEU A 111 -13.39 -30.65 -13.40
C LEU A 111 -12.85 -32.01 -13.82
N VAL A 112 -13.66 -33.04 -13.58
CA VAL A 112 -13.37 -34.40 -14.00
C VAL A 112 -14.55 -34.91 -14.79
N GLY A 113 -14.31 -35.24 -16.05
CA GLY A 113 -15.28 -35.84 -16.95
C GLY A 113 -14.86 -37.25 -17.34
N LEU A 114 -15.82 -38.16 -17.39
CA LEU A 114 -15.65 -39.54 -17.78
C LEU A 114 -16.62 -39.86 -18.92
N LYS A 115 -16.17 -40.61 -19.92
CA LYS A 115 -17.01 -41.19 -20.98
C LYS A 115 -16.68 -42.66 -21.20
N TRP A 116 -17.72 -43.50 -21.29
CA TRP A 116 -17.60 -44.92 -21.63
C TRP A 116 -18.59 -45.33 -22.74
N PRO A 117 -18.23 -46.31 -23.58
CA PRO A 117 -18.97 -46.62 -24.82
C PRO A 117 -20.02 -47.73 -24.69
N SER A 118 -20.05 -48.47 -23.57
CA SER A 118 -20.83 -49.70 -23.46
C SER A 118 -22.23 -49.52 -22.91
N ARG A 119 -23.18 -50.20 -23.56
CA ARG A 119 -24.60 -50.23 -23.18
C ARG A 119 -24.87 -51.07 -21.94
N LEU A 120 -24.00 -52.04 -21.68
CA LEU A 120 -24.21 -53.08 -20.67
C LEU A 120 -23.59 -52.71 -19.32
N VAL A 121 -22.78 -51.66 -19.32
CA VAL A 121 -22.05 -51.18 -18.16
C VAL A 121 -22.69 -49.91 -17.60
N ASP A 122 -22.57 -49.74 -16.30
CA ASP A 122 -22.88 -48.52 -15.58
C ASP A 122 -21.66 -48.12 -14.74
N LEU A 123 -21.06 -46.97 -15.06
CA LEU A 123 -19.92 -46.41 -14.34
C LEU A 123 -20.34 -45.13 -13.64
N ASP A 124 -20.23 -45.12 -12.33
CA ASP A 124 -20.43 -43.90 -11.55
C ASP A 124 -19.06 -43.28 -11.27
N LEU A 125 -18.89 -42.00 -11.60
CA LEU A 125 -17.71 -41.19 -11.30
C LEU A 125 -17.82 -40.59 -9.91
N TYR A 126 -16.75 -40.74 -9.13
CA TYR A 126 -16.61 -40.16 -7.82
C TYR A 126 -15.33 -39.36 -7.69
N LEU A 127 -15.47 -38.13 -7.22
CA LEU A 127 -14.37 -37.27 -6.83
C LEU A 127 -14.25 -37.26 -5.30
N VAL A 128 -13.15 -37.83 -4.80
CA VAL A 128 -12.86 -37.92 -3.36
C VAL A 128 -12.02 -36.72 -2.93
N GLN A 129 -12.58 -35.94 -2.01
CA GLN A 129 -11.95 -34.76 -1.44
C GLN A 129 -10.82 -35.15 -0.47
N PRO A 130 -9.90 -34.21 -0.15
CA PRO A 130 -8.87 -34.43 0.88
C PRO A 130 -9.42 -34.77 2.26
N SER A 131 -10.65 -34.35 2.55
CA SER A 131 -11.39 -34.70 3.78
C SER A 131 -11.84 -36.16 3.83
N GLY A 132 -11.70 -36.92 2.74
CA GLY A 132 -12.16 -38.30 2.61
C GLY A 132 -13.59 -38.46 2.08
N HIS A 133 -14.35 -37.38 1.95
CA HIS A 133 -15.72 -37.43 1.42
C HIS A 133 -15.71 -37.55 -0.10
N ALA A 134 -16.58 -38.41 -0.64
CA ALA A 134 -16.78 -38.54 -2.09
C ALA A 134 -18.04 -37.80 -2.57
N VAL A 135 -17.94 -37.19 -3.75
CA VAL A 135 -19.06 -36.62 -4.51
C VAL A 135 -19.18 -37.36 -5.84
N GLY A 136 -20.39 -37.79 -6.18
CA GLY A 136 -20.71 -38.61 -7.35
C GLY A 136 -22.20 -38.99 -7.32
N PHE A 137 -22.60 -40.04 -8.04
CA PHE A 137 -24.02 -40.40 -8.18
C PHE A 137 -24.79 -40.50 -6.84
N ALA A 138 -24.23 -41.24 -5.85
CA ALA A 138 -24.85 -41.41 -4.54
C ALA A 138 -24.87 -40.12 -3.69
N CYS A 139 -23.96 -39.18 -3.95
CA CYS A 139 -23.80 -37.95 -3.17
C CYS A 139 -23.55 -36.79 -4.14
N LYS A 140 -24.62 -36.29 -4.75
CA LYS A 140 -24.53 -35.40 -5.91
C LYS A 140 -23.87 -34.05 -5.61
N LYS A 141 -23.91 -33.57 -4.36
CA LYS A 141 -23.31 -32.29 -3.98
C LYS A 141 -22.79 -32.32 -2.55
N ARG A 142 -21.59 -31.78 -2.35
CA ARG A 142 -21.01 -31.51 -1.02
C ARG A 142 -20.10 -30.29 -1.05
N GLY A 143 -20.50 -29.26 -0.32
CA GLY A 143 -19.79 -27.97 -0.31
C GLY A 143 -19.71 -27.38 -1.72
N LEU A 144 -18.49 -27.17 -2.20
CA LEU A 144 -18.20 -26.60 -3.52
C LEU A 144 -17.99 -27.66 -4.61
N THR A 145 -18.30 -28.93 -4.34
CA THR A 145 -18.14 -30.04 -5.29
C THR A 145 -19.50 -30.65 -5.63
N GLU A 146 -19.75 -30.89 -6.91
CA GLU A 146 -21.05 -31.32 -7.44
C GLU A 146 -20.91 -32.19 -8.70
N LEU A 147 -21.75 -33.22 -8.81
CA LEU A 147 -22.02 -33.96 -10.03
C LEU A 147 -22.97 -33.12 -10.89
N VAL A 148 -22.45 -32.55 -11.97
CA VAL A 148 -23.16 -31.59 -12.83
C VAL A 148 -23.70 -32.20 -14.12
N PHE A 149 -23.19 -33.36 -14.50
CA PHE A 149 -23.64 -34.08 -15.67
C PHE A 149 -23.67 -35.57 -15.37
N ASP A 150 -24.79 -36.19 -15.67
CA ASP A 150 -25.04 -37.62 -15.56
C ASP A 150 -25.91 -38.00 -16.75
N TYR A 151 -25.31 -38.66 -17.72
CA TYR A 151 -25.96 -39.01 -18.98
C TYR A 151 -25.77 -40.49 -19.30
N ARG A 152 -26.90 -41.11 -19.65
CA ARG A 152 -26.93 -42.48 -20.16
C ARG A 152 -28.04 -42.63 -21.19
N LYS A 153 -27.67 -42.78 -22.47
CA LYS A 153 -28.64 -43.09 -23.54
C LYS A 153 -27.93 -43.69 -24.75
N GLY A 154 -28.57 -44.64 -25.42
CA GLY A 154 -28.08 -45.15 -26.71
C GLY A 154 -26.77 -45.94 -26.66
N GLY A 155 -26.29 -46.28 -25.47
CA GLY A 155 -25.12 -47.12 -25.25
C GLY A 155 -23.88 -46.42 -24.74
N GLU A 156 -23.81 -45.11 -24.84
CA GLU A 156 -22.72 -44.34 -24.26
C GLU A 156 -23.19 -43.77 -22.92
N GLY A 157 -22.26 -43.70 -21.98
CA GLY A 157 -22.45 -43.01 -20.71
C GLY A 157 -21.39 -41.94 -20.52
N ALA A 158 -21.77 -40.86 -19.85
CA ALA A 158 -20.85 -39.81 -19.47
C ALA A 158 -21.26 -39.15 -18.17
N GLU A 159 -20.27 -38.89 -17.32
CA GLU A 159 -20.45 -38.18 -16.05
C GLU A 159 -19.42 -37.07 -15.91
N VAL A 160 -19.83 -35.97 -15.28
CA VAL A 160 -18.94 -34.85 -14.96
C VAL A 160 -19.15 -34.41 -13.52
N VAL A 161 -18.08 -34.47 -12.74
CA VAL A 161 -18.01 -33.93 -11.39
C VAL A 161 -17.09 -32.72 -11.39
N ILE A 162 -17.54 -31.62 -10.79
CA ILE A 162 -16.77 -30.38 -10.67
C ILE A 162 -16.63 -29.98 -9.20
N SER A 163 -15.44 -29.51 -8.83
CA SER A 163 -15.20 -28.69 -7.64
C SER A 163 -14.95 -27.26 -8.10
N THR A 164 -15.80 -26.30 -7.77
CA THR A 164 -15.61 -24.90 -8.18
C THR A 164 -14.41 -24.25 -7.49
N LYS A 165 -14.00 -24.80 -6.34
CA LYS A 165 -12.78 -24.45 -5.62
C LYS A 165 -12.21 -25.69 -4.95
N ALA A 166 -11.22 -26.28 -5.59
CA ALA A 166 -10.52 -27.44 -5.07
C ALA A 166 -9.70 -27.05 -3.83
N ARG A 167 -10.07 -27.63 -2.68
CA ARG A 167 -9.33 -27.45 -1.43
C ARG A 167 -7.92 -28.04 -1.53
N PRO A 168 -6.93 -27.44 -0.85
CA PRO A 168 -5.60 -28.03 -0.72
C PRO A 168 -5.65 -29.44 -0.14
N GLY A 169 -4.73 -30.28 -0.61
CA GLY A 169 -4.58 -31.67 -0.20
C GLY A 169 -4.76 -32.66 -1.35
N ARG A 170 -4.85 -33.94 -0.99
CA ARG A 170 -4.85 -35.06 -1.93
C ARG A 170 -6.27 -35.38 -2.40
N TRP A 171 -6.47 -35.35 -3.71
CA TRP A 171 -7.72 -35.71 -4.38
C TRP A 171 -7.58 -37.06 -5.07
N LYS A 172 -8.63 -37.86 -5.03
CA LYS A 172 -8.68 -39.15 -5.75
C LYS A 172 -9.85 -39.14 -6.72
N ILE A 173 -9.62 -39.65 -7.91
CA ILE A 173 -10.64 -39.88 -8.93
C ILE A 173 -10.92 -41.37 -8.93
N CYS A 174 -12.14 -41.72 -8.57
CA CYS A 174 -12.58 -43.09 -8.42
C CYS A 174 -13.79 -43.35 -9.29
N VAL A 175 -13.91 -44.60 -9.73
CA VAL A 175 -15.03 -45.06 -10.55
C VAL A 175 -15.60 -46.30 -9.88
N HIS A 176 -16.92 -46.38 -9.83
CA HIS A 176 -17.65 -47.54 -9.35
C HIS A 176 -18.32 -48.24 -10.52
N LEU A 177 -17.98 -49.51 -10.74
CA LEU A 177 -18.64 -50.35 -11.74
C LEU A 177 -19.96 -50.88 -11.16
N TYR A 178 -21.04 -50.11 -11.26
CA TYR A 178 -22.33 -50.47 -10.66
C TYR A 178 -23.00 -51.67 -11.36
N LYS A 179 -22.87 -51.73 -12.70
CA LYS A 179 -23.39 -52.83 -13.53
C LYS A 179 -22.34 -53.27 -14.55
N GLY A 180 -22.27 -54.58 -14.79
CA GLY A 180 -21.35 -55.20 -15.74
C GLY A 180 -20.10 -55.79 -15.08
N VAL A 181 -19.31 -56.52 -15.87
CA VAL A 181 -18.16 -57.30 -15.37
C VAL A 181 -16.82 -56.62 -15.73
N SER A 182 -16.78 -55.91 -16.85
CA SER A 182 -15.61 -55.17 -17.31
C SER A 182 -15.99 -54.06 -18.27
N GLU A 183 -15.21 -52.99 -18.28
CA GLU A 183 -15.34 -51.88 -19.23
C GLU A 183 -13.99 -51.28 -19.57
N THR A 184 -13.89 -50.66 -20.75
CA THR A 184 -12.77 -49.81 -21.10
C THR A 184 -13.26 -48.37 -21.22
N ILE A 185 -12.84 -47.55 -20.26
CA ILE A 185 -13.07 -46.11 -20.33
C ILE A 185 -12.37 -45.56 -21.56
N GLN A 186 -13.12 -44.95 -22.47
CA GLN A 186 -12.55 -44.35 -23.67
C GLN A 186 -11.89 -43.01 -23.35
N GLU A 187 -12.52 -42.21 -22.48
CA GLU A 187 -12.05 -40.87 -22.22
C GLU A 187 -12.27 -40.48 -20.75
N LEU A 188 -11.19 -40.10 -20.08
CA LEU A 188 -11.21 -39.38 -18.81
C LEU A 188 -10.47 -38.06 -18.99
N LYS A 189 -11.20 -36.95 -18.82
CA LYS A 189 -10.67 -35.59 -18.88
C LYS A 189 -10.58 -35.00 -17.50
N ILE A 190 -9.42 -34.51 -17.14
CA ILE A 190 -9.17 -33.77 -15.91
C ILE A 190 -8.76 -32.35 -16.32
N ARG A 191 -9.45 -31.34 -15.80
CA ARG A 191 -9.22 -29.93 -16.13
C ARG A 191 -9.17 -29.11 -14.87
N ALA A 192 -8.20 -28.20 -14.82
CA ALA A 192 -8.04 -27.17 -13.82
C ALA A 192 -7.37 -25.94 -14.46
N SER A 193 -7.31 -24.81 -13.74
CA SER A 193 -6.76 -23.55 -14.28
C SER A 193 -5.35 -23.68 -14.86
N ASP A 194 -4.50 -24.50 -14.26
CA ASP A 194 -3.08 -24.67 -14.59
C ASP A 194 -2.72 -26.09 -15.05
N PHE A 195 -3.72 -26.97 -15.16
CA PHE A 195 -3.50 -28.38 -15.41
C PHE A 195 -4.59 -28.99 -16.30
N SER A 196 -4.15 -29.76 -17.29
CA SER A 196 -5.03 -30.54 -18.14
C SER A 196 -4.43 -31.92 -18.35
N LYS A 197 -5.25 -32.96 -18.20
CA LYS A 197 -4.84 -34.33 -18.49
C LYS A 197 -5.96 -35.10 -19.14
N ASP A 198 -5.59 -35.83 -20.18
CA ASP A 198 -6.45 -36.78 -20.89
C ASP A 198 -5.88 -38.17 -20.68
N LEU A 199 -6.74 -39.08 -20.23
CA LEU A 199 -6.46 -40.51 -20.15
C LEU A 199 -7.48 -41.25 -21.00
N SER A 200 -7.04 -42.32 -21.63
CA SER A 200 -7.87 -43.17 -22.48
C SER A 200 -7.50 -44.63 -22.26
N PHE A 201 -8.37 -45.53 -22.72
CA PHE A 201 -8.19 -46.97 -22.70
C PHE A 201 -7.97 -47.58 -21.30
N ILE A 202 -8.64 -47.02 -20.28
CA ILE A 202 -8.49 -47.49 -18.90
C ILE A 202 -9.41 -48.68 -18.67
N SER A 203 -8.82 -49.85 -18.49
CA SER A 203 -9.57 -51.09 -18.24
C SER A 203 -10.01 -51.20 -16.78
N ILE A 204 -11.32 -51.29 -16.57
CA ILE A 204 -11.95 -51.58 -15.28
C ILE A 204 -12.48 -53.01 -15.32
N ARG A 205 -12.17 -53.80 -14.29
CA ARG A 205 -12.62 -55.19 -14.16
C ARG A 205 -13.12 -55.48 -12.75
N GLY A 206 -14.13 -56.34 -12.66
CA GLY A 206 -14.73 -56.82 -11.42
C GLY A 206 -16.06 -56.14 -11.15
N GLU A 207 -17.09 -56.95 -10.96
CA GLU A 207 -18.46 -56.50 -10.73
C GLU A 207 -18.61 -55.77 -9.38
N LYS A 208 -19.32 -54.64 -9.36
CA LYS A 208 -19.57 -53.82 -8.14
C LYS A 208 -18.29 -53.42 -7.40
N THR A 209 -17.24 -53.13 -8.16
CA THR A 209 -15.94 -52.76 -7.59
C THR A 209 -15.64 -51.27 -7.72
N TRP A 210 -14.94 -50.76 -6.73
CA TRP A 210 -14.40 -49.40 -6.70
C TRP A 210 -12.97 -49.40 -7.23
N LYS A 211 -12.71 -48.63 -8.28
CA LYS A 211 -11.37 -48.48 -8.86
C LYS A 211 -10.88 -47.04 -8.74
N LYS A 212 -9.66 -46.87 -8.28
CA LYS A 212 -8.95 -45.59 -8.29
C LYS A 212 -8.30 -45.47 -9.66
N ILE A 213 -8.62 -44.39 -10.35
CA ILE A 213 -8.15 -44.14 -11.72
C ILE A 213 -7.03 -43.11 -11.71
N ALA A 214 -7.15 -42.08 -10.88
CA ALA A 214 -6.11 -41.09 -10.73
C ALA A 214 -6.06 -40.51 -9.32
N GLU A 215 -4.92 -39.90 -9.00
CA GLU A 215 -4.69 -39.15 -7.78
C GLU A 215 -3.89 -37.89 -8.14
N LEU A 216 -4.21 -36.78 -7.48
CA LEU A 216 -3.52 -35.51 -7.64
C LEU A 216 -3.48 -34.77 -6.30
N THR A 217 -2.56 -33.83 -6.17
CA THR A 217 -2.45 -32.97 -4.98
C THR A 217 -2.64 -31.53 -5.39
N VAL A 218 -3.57 -30.86 -4.72
CA VAL A 218 -3.78 -29.41 -4.84
C VAL A 218 -2.96 -28.75 -3.73
N THR A 219 -2.07 -27.83 -4.08
CA THR A 219 -1.24 -27.10 -3.10
C THR A 219 -2.05 -26.04 -2.35
N GLU A 220 -1.48 -25.43 -1.30
CA GLU A 220 -2.07 -24.27 -0.60
C GLU A 220 -2.28 -23.04 -1.50
N THR A 221 -1.52 -22.99 -2.60
CA THR A 221 -1.66 -21.99 -3.66
C THR A 221 -2.63 -22.43 -4.76
N GLY A 222 -3.24 -23.60 -4.66
CA GLY A 222 -4.19 -24.16 -5.64
C GLY A 222 -3.58 -24.71 -6.93
N VAL A 223 -2.26 -24.75 -7.04
CA VAL A 223 -1.53 -25.41 -8.14
C VAL A 223 -1.69 -26.93 -8.04
N ILE A 224 -1.91 -27.61 -9.16
CA ILE A 224 -1.98 -29.09 -9.22
C ILE A 224 -0.59 -29.71 -9.40
N GLN A 225 -0.26 -30.67 -8.53
CA GLN A 225 1.00 -31.40 -8.55
C GLN A 225 0.81 -32.88 -8.20
N GLY A 226 1.86 -33.68 -8.40
CA GLY A 226 1.91 -35.08 -7.95
C GLY A 226 0.86 -35.97 -8.63
N PHE A 227 0.46 -35.65 -9.86
CA PHE A 227 -0.50 -36.44 -10.63
C PHE A 227 0.03 -37.86 -10.86
N ARG A 228 -0.82 -38.86 -10.60
CA ARG A 228 -0.57 -40.28 -10.88
C ARG A 228 -1.84 -40.93 -11.40
N SER A 229 -1.72 -41.76 -12.44
CA SER A 229 -2.78 -42.63 -12.93
C SER A 229 -2.57 -44.07 -12.46
N PHE A 230 -3.66 -44.82 -12.35
CA PHE A 230 -3.66 -46.17 -11.85
C PHE A 230 -4.53 -47.06 -12.74
N GLU A 231 -4.09 -48.29 -12.92
CA GLU A 231 -4.88 -49.35 -13.54
C GLU A 231 -5.31 -50.33 -12.47
N ASN A 232 -6.59 -50.70 -12.47
CA ASN A 232 -7.17 -51.76 -11.65
C ASN A 232 -6.90 -51.68 -10.12
N THR A 233 -6.53 -50.50 -9.61
CA THR A 233 -6.23 -50.28 -8.19
C THR A 233 -7.53 -50.05 -7.41
N SER A 234 -7.69 -50.67 -6.24
CA SER A 234 -8.89 -50.46 -5.41
C SER A 234 -8.97 -49.01 -4.92
N CYS A 235 -10.14 -48.39 -5.02
CA CYS A 235 -10.38 -47.09 -4.38
C CYS A 235 -11.06 -47.27 -3.02
N GLN A 236 -10.36 -46.87 -1.97
CA GLN A 236 -10.95 -46.74 -0.64
C GLN A 236 -11.69 -45.41 -0.54
N ILE A 237 -13.02 -45.48 -0.37
CA ILE A 237 -13.87 -44.34 -0.09
C ILE A 237 -14.39 -44.45 1.35
N PRO A 238 -13.83 -43.67 2.28
CA PRO A 238 -14.18 -43.80 3.69
C PRO A 238 -15.58 -43.24 4.01
N TYR A 239 -16.07 -42.26 3.26
CA TYR A 239 -17.37 -41.65 3.49
C TYR A 239 -18.13 -41.41 2.18
N ILE A 240 -19.24 -42.14 2.01
CA ILE A 240 -20.24 -41.90 0.97
C ILE A 240 -21.49 -41.40 1.70
N CYS A 241 -21.72 -40.08 1.66
CA CYS A 241 -22.94 -39.44 2.17
C CYS A 241 -23.38 -39.88 3.60
N ASN A 242 -22.49 -39.68 4.58
CA ASN A 242 -22.87 -39.44 5.99
C ASN A 242 -22.74 -37.96 6.32
#